data_AF-A0A2A5V785-F1
#
_entry.id   AF-A0A2A5V785-F1
#
_cell.length_a   1.000
_cell.length_b   1.000
_cell.length_c   1.000
_cell.angle_alpha   90.00
_cell.angle_beta   90.00
_cell.angle_gamma   90.00
#
_symmetry.space_group_name_H-M   'P 1'
#
loop_
_entity.id
_entity.type
_entity.pdbx_description
1 polymer ?
#
loop_
_entity_poly.entity_id
_entity_poly.type
_entity_poly.pdbx_seq_one_letter_code
_entity_poly.pdbx_strand_id
1 'polypeptide(L)'
;MQETKSSFFKVKKKYLAFIKKQENFGEKFYDKIGQLKAFYLPICDLIYKTYLSKDKTIIIGLSGAQGTGKTTVSMILKTILDNKFKLHTVCFSIDDFYKIRKDRMAMSQKKHKLFLTRGVPGTHDTHLMKQTLKKLLSKKFKPFYLPKFDKSIDDRLGKKSWKKIVKKPQIVIFEGWCISAKPQNSIQLLNPVNKLEKKNDKNLIWRKEVNNQLKKNYKSVFKLIDKKIYLKVPNFKYVFKWRLLQEKKLKLKSRGKKIMTKDQIKEFIMYYERITRQMLNDFRKNFDVVLKIDSNHKFTDMKLY
;
A
#
# COMPACT_ATOMS: atom_id res chain seq x y z
N MET A 1 35.08 10.92 7.16
CA MET A 1 34.81 10.53 5.75
C MET A 1 34.84 9.01 5.48
N GLN A 2 35.51 8.19 6.32
CA GLN A 2 35.53 6.72 6.17
C GLN A 2 34.24 6.02 6.68
N GLU A 3 33.64 6.52 7.76
CA GLU A 3 32.44 5.94 8.37
C GLU A 3 31.20 5.98 7.43
N THR A 4 31.06 7.08 6.68
CA THR A 4 30.00 7.26 5.68
C THR A 4 30.18 6.36 4.46
N LYS A 5 31.41 6.13 4.00
CA LYS A 5 31.74 5.19 2.92
C LYS A 5 31.46 3.73 3.34
N SER A 6 31.86 3.35 4.55
CA SER A 6 31.61 2.01 5.13
C SER A 6 30.11 1.72 5.30
N SER A 7 29.36 2.69 5.85
CA SER A 7 27.90 2.60 6.02
C SER A 7 27.17 2.45 4.67
N PHE A 8 27.54 3.24 3.66
CA PHE A 8 26.97 3.11 2.32
C PHE A 8 27.25 1.73 1.69
N PHE A 9 28.48 1.20 1.82
CA PHE A 9 28.83 -0.11 1.27
C PHE A 9 27.98 -1.24 1.88
N LYS A 10 27.80 -1.23 3.20
CA LYS A 10 26.98 -2.22 3.92
C LYS A 10 25.51 -2.18 3.47
N VAL A 11 24.95 -0.97 3.34
CA VAL A 11 23.57 -0.76 2.88
C VAL A 11 23.42 -1.19 1.42
N LYS A 12 24.34 -0.79 0.54
CA LYS A 12 24.39 -1.20 -0.87
C LYS A 12 24.38 -2.72 -0.99
N LYS A 13 25.22 -3.43 -0.23
CA LYS A 13 25.29 -4.90 -0.24
C LYS A 13 23.95 -5.53 0.15
N LYS A 14 23.32 -5.08 1.24
CA LYS A 14 22.01 -5.58 1.71
C LYS A 14 20.88 -5.28 0.72
N TYR A 15 20.86 -4.06 0.16
CA TYR A 15 19.92 -3.65 -0.87
C TYR A 15 20.04 -4.52 -2.14
N LEU A 16 21.25 -4.68 -2.68
CA LEU A 16 21.48 -5.52 -3.87
C LEU A 16 21.09 -6.98 -3.62
N ALA A 17 21.40 -7.53 -2.44
CA ALA A 17 20.99 -8.87 -2.07
C ALA A 17 19.46 -9.01 -1.99
N PHE A 18 18.75 -8.00 -1.46
CA PHE A 18 17.29 -7.98 -1.46
C PHE A 18 16.73 -7.93 -2.89
N ILE A 19 17.23 -7.02 -3.74
CA ILE A 19 16.80 -6.88 -5.13
C ILE A 19 17.02 -8.19 -5.90
N LYS A 20 18.19 -8.83 -5.76
CA LYS A 20 18.49 -10.11 -6.40
C LYS A 20 17.46 -11.19 -6.06
N LYS A 21 16.96 -11.23 -4.82
CA LYS A 21 15.88 -12.15 -4.41
C LYS A 21 14.51 -11.82 -5.01
N GLN A 22 14.28 -10.56 -5.40
CA GLN A 22 13.04 -10.11 -6.02
C GLN A 22 13.04 -10.29 -7.55
N GLU A 23 14.20 -10.39 -8.20
CA GLU A 23 14.38 -10.51 -9.66
C GLU A 23 13.97 -11.87 -10.25
N ASN A 24 13.48 -12.79 -9.43
CA ASN A 24 12.94 -14.04 -9.96
C ASN A 24 11.74 -13.75 -10.89
N PHE A 25 11.63 -14.53 -11.96
CA PHE A 25 10.50 -14.53 -12.92
C PHE A 25 10.50 -13.41 -13.98
N GLY A 26 11.67 -13.02 -14.49
CA GLY A 26 11.81 -12.38 -15.81
C GLY A 26 11.78 -10.85 -15.86
N GLU A 27 11.54 -10.15 -14.74
CA GLU A 27 11.62 -8.68 -14.67
C GLU A 27 12.87 -8.25 -13.90
N LYS A 28 13.80 -7.61 -14.61
CA LYS A 28 15.03 -7.09 -14.02
C LYS A 28 14.78 -5.72 -13.39
N PHE A 29 15.40 -5.46 -12.23
CA PHE A 29 15.47 -4.09 -11.72
C PHE A 29 16.57 -3.37 -12.50
N TYR A 30 16.17 -2.31 -13.18
CA TYR A 30 17.09 -1.48 -13.93
C TYR A 30 17.73 -0.41 -13.05
N ASP A 31 18.97 -0.04 -13.38
CA ASP A 31 19.72 1.04 -12.70
C ASP A 31 19.65 0.95 -11.16
N LYS A 32 19.93 -0.23 -10.61
CA LYS A 32 19.75 -0.52 -9.18
C LYS A 32 20.45 0.50 -8.29
N ILE A 33 21.66 0.91 -8.67
CA ILE A 33 22.49 1.85 -7.90
C ILE A 33 22.04 3.29 -8.08
N GLY A 34 21.69 3.71 -9.31
CA GLY A 34 21.13 5.04 -9.52
C GLY A 34 19.80 5.19 -8.77
N GLN A 35 18.92 4.19 -8.83
CA GLN A 35 17.67 4.18 -8.06
C GLN A 35 17.89 4.26 -6.53
N LEU A 36 18.90 3.53 -6.01
CA LEU A 36 19.29 3.59 -4.60
C LEU A 36 19.71 5.01 -4.19
N LYS A 37 20.59 5.64 -4.97
CA LYS A 37 21.16 6.95 -4.67
C LYS A 37 20.16 8.09 -4.87
N ALA A 38 19.41 8.06 -5.97
CA ALA A 38 18.53 9.17 -6.37
C ALA A 38 17.19 9.19 -5.63
N PHE A 39 16.70 8.03 -5.16
CA PHE A 39 15.35 7.94 -4.59
C PHE A 39 15.35 7.30 -3.21
N TYR A 40 15.82 6.06 -3.08
CA TYR A 40 15.64 5.32 -1.83
C TYR A 40 16.40 5.91 -0.64
N LEU A 41 17.65 6.34 -0.84
CA LEU A 41 18.44 7.01 0.21
C LEU A 41 17.82 8.36 0.62
N PRO A 42 17.52 9.30 -0.30
CA PRO A 42 16.85 10.55 0.03
C PRO A 42 15.53 10.39 0.78
N ILE A 43 14.69 9.42 0.40
CA ILE A 43 13.46 9.12 1.12
C ILE A 43 13.75 8.66 2.55
N CYS A 44 14.74 7.78 2.74
CA CYS A 44 15.09 7.31 4.07
C CYS A 44 15.72 8.43 4.92
N ASP A 45 16.51 9.33 4.33
CA ASP A 45 17.02 10.52 5.00
C ASP A 45 15.86 11.44 5.45
N LEU A 46 14.83 11.64 4.61
CA LEU A 46 13.63 12.39 4.97
C LEU A 46 12.86 11.74 6.12
N ILE A 47 12.67 10.42 6.07
CA ILE A 47 12.01 9.65 7.14
C ILE A 47 12.82 9.77 8.44
N TYR A 48 14.14 9.65 8.37
CA TYR A 48 15.04 9.78 9.51
C TYR A 48 14.94 11.18 10.15
N LYS A 49 15.01 12.24 9.34
CA LYS A 49 14.84 13.63 9.82
C LYS A 49 13.47 13.85 10.47
N THR A 50 12.41 13.28 9.88
CA THR A 50 11.05 13.35 10.46
C THR A 50 10.97 12.62 11.80
N TYR A 51 11.66 11.48 11.93
CA TYR A 51 11.71 10.74 13.18
C TYR A 51 12.43 11.53 14.28
N LEU A 52 13.61 12.10 13.95
CA LEU A 52 14.38 12.92 14.88
C LEU A 52 13.57 14.13 15.38
N SER A 53 12.81 14.79 14.50
CA SER A 53 12.01 15.97 14.91
C SER A 53 10.79 15.65 15.77
N LYS A 54 10.27 14.41 15.70
CA LYS A 54 9.09 14.00 16.49
C LYS A 54 9.43 13.33 17.81
N ASP A 55 10.64 12.78 17.93
CA ASP A 55 11.11 11.99 19.07
C ASP A 55 10.11 10.91 19.55
N LYS A 56 9.45 10.26 18.59
CA LYS A 56 8.52 9.16 18.83
C LYS A 56 8.36 8.30 17.60
N THR A 57 7.70 7.15 17.76
CA THR A 57 7.30 6.31 16.62
C THR A 57 6.52 7.14 15.61
N ILE A 58 6.96 7.12 14.35
CA ILE A 58 6.25 7.78 13.25
C ILE A 58 5.64 6.77 12.27
N ILE A 59 4.52 7.14 11.68
CA ILE A 59 3.82 6.36 10.65
C ILE A 59 4.03 7.02 9.29
N ILE A 60 4.66 6.25 8.40
CA ILE A 60 4.82 6.58 6.99
C ILE A 60 3.72 5.87 6.21
N GLY A 61 2.83 6.63 5.58
CA GLY A 61 1.82 6.11 4.67
C GLY A 61 2.39 5.98 3.26
N LEU A 62 2.50 4.76 2.74
CA LEU A 62 2.95 4.52 1.37
C LEU A 62 1.77 4.12 0.48
N SER A 63 1.46 4.96 -0.50
CA SER A 63 0.31 4.78 -1.38
C SER A 63 0.71 4.62 -2.84
N GLY A 64 -0.16 4.00 -3.63
CA GLY A 64 0.10 3.74 -5.04
C GLY A 64 -0.81 2.66 -5.61
N ALA A 65 -1.12 2.73 -6.90
CA ALA A 65 -2.05 1.81 -7.55
C ALA A 65 -1.62 0.33 -7.44
N GLN A 66 -2.49 -0.58 -7.90
CA GLN A 66 -2.12 -1.99 -7.96
C GLN A 66 -0.92 -2.20 -8.89
N GLY A 67 -0.03 -3.12 -8.53
CA GLY A 67 1.18 -3.42 -9.32
C GLY A 67 2.32 -2.41 -9.24
N THR A 68 2.17 -1.28 -8.54
CA THR A 68 3.23 -0.23 -8.47
C THR A 68 4.47 -0.59 -7.63
N GLY A 69 4.49 -1.76 -7.00
CA GLY A 69 5.63 -2.20 -6.19
C GLY A 69 5.66 -1.69 -4.74
N LYS A 70 4.55 -1.17 -4.19
CA LYS A 70 4.46 -0.68 -2.78
C LYS A 70 5.13 -1.59 -1.75
N THR A 71 4.80 -2.89 -1.76
CA THR A 71 5.38 -3.86 -0.82
C THR A 71 6.89 -3.97 -1.00
N THR A 72 7.38 -4.00 -2.25
CA THR A 72 8.81 -4.00 -2.57
C THR A 72 9.50 -2.74 -2.05
N VAL A 73 8.94 -1.57 -2.35
CA VAL A 73 9.44 -0.27 -1.88
C VAL A 73 9.48 -0.23 -0.35
N SER A 74 8.41 -0.66 0.32
CA SER A 74 8.34 -0.72 1.79
C SER A 74 9.46 -1.58 2.39
N MET A 75 9.77 -2.72 1.78
CA MET A 75 10.84 -3.61 2.23
C MET A 75 12.24 -3.06 1.93
N ILE A 76 12.42 -2.33 0.83
CA ILE A 76 13.68 -1.61 0.54
C ILE A 76 13.90 -0.51 1.57
N LEU A 77 12.90 0.34 1.82
CA LEU A 77 12.97 1.39 2.82
C LEU A 77 13.27 0.81 4.21
N LYS A 78 12.57 -0.26 4.60
CA LYS A 78 12.85 -1.00 5.84
C LYS A 78 14.31 -1.45 5.92
N THR A 79 14.83 -2.04 4.85
CA THR A 79 16.21 -2.55 4.80
C THR A 79 17.21 -1.41 5.03
N ILE A 80 16.99 -0.26 4.40
CA ILE A 80 17.87 0.90 4.55
C ILE A 80 17.74 1.51 5.95
N LEU A 81 16.51 1.71 6.45
CA LEU A 81 16.24 2.27 7.78
C LEU A 81 16.84 1.44 8.92
N ASP A 82 16.65 0.12 8.89
CA ASP A 82 17.23 -0.78 9.90
C ASP A 82 18.78 -0.80 9.85
N ASN A 83 19.38 -0.74 8.65
CA ASN A 83 20.82 -0.98 8.50
C ASN A 83 21.67 0.29 8.56
N LYS A 84 21.21 1.37 7.90
CA LYS A 84 21.90 2.67 7.83
C LYS A 84 21.63 3.52 9.08
N PHE A 85 20.36 3.65 9.46
CA PHE A 85 19.91 4.56 10.52
C PHE A 85 19.63 3.85 11.85
N LYS A 86 19.76 2.52 11.89
CA LYS A 86 19.50 1.68 13.09
C LYS A 86 18.08 1.84 13.65
N LEU A 87 17.12 2.20 12.81
CA LEU A 87 15.72 2.38 13.20
C LEU A 87 14.95 1.08 12.97
N HIS A 88 14.48 0.44 14.05
CA HIS A 88 13.64 -0.75 13.94
C HIS A 88 12.32 -0.39 13.26
N THR A 89 12.16 -0.92 12.05
CA THR A 89 11.07 -0.57 11.15
C THR A 89 10.09 -1.74 10.99
N VAL A 90 8.79 -1.48 11.18
CA VAL A 90 7.71 -2.45 10.95
C VAL A 90 6.90 -2.04 9.72
N CYS A 91 6.75 -2.96 8.77
CA CYS A 91 5.91 -2.76 7.58
C CYS A 91 4.69 -3.67 7.63
N PHE A 92 3.54 -3.15 7.19
CA PHE A 92 2.32 -3.93 6.98
C PHE A 92 1.40 -3.29 5.95
N SER A 93 0.50 -4.11 5.40
CA SER A 93 -0.43 -3.69 4.36
C SER A 93 -1.80 -3.38 4.92
N ILE A 94 -2.53 -2.45 4.29
CA ILE A 94 -3.97 -2.31 4.50
C ILE A 94 -4.72 -3.61 4.18
N ASP A 95 -4.19 -4.39 3.24
CA ASP A 95 -4.78 -5.67 2.82
C ASP A 95 -4.78 -6.71 3.97
N ASP A 96 -3.89 -6.60 4.95
CA ASP A 96 -3.88 -7.48 6.13
C ASP A 96 -5.12 -7.29 7.02
N PHE A 97 -5.85 -6.20 6.81
CA PHE A 97 -7.03 -5.82 7.57
C PHE A 97 -8.31 -5.93 6.77
N TYR A 98 -8.35 -6.68 5.66
CA TYR A 98 -9.65 -7.04 5.10
C TYR A 98 -10.54 -7.66 6.19
N LYS A 99 -11.83 -7.32 6.13
CA LYS A 99 -12.87 -8.00 6.89
C LYS A 99 -12.89 -9.47 6.52
N ILE A 100 -13.34 -10.35 7.40
CA ILE A 100 -13.45 -11.77 7.08
C ILE A 100 -14.51 -12.01 5.99
N ARG A 101 -14.49 -13.18 5.34
CA ARG A 101 -15.41 -13.44 4.22
C ARG A 101 -16.88 -13.35 4.65
N LYS A 102 -17.21 -13.87 5.84
CA LYS A 102 -18.56 -13.80 6.45
C LYS A 102 -19.08 -12.35 6.52
N ASP A 103 -18.26 -11.42 7.02
CA ASP A 103 -18.65 -10.01 7.13
C ASP A 103 -18.88 -9.37 5.77
N ARG A 104 -18.08 -9.72 4.76
CA ARG A 104 -18.26 -9.23 3.39
C ARG A 104 -19.54 -9.78 2.74
N MET A 105 -19.90 -11.03 3.01
CA MET A 105 -21.18 -11.60 2.59
C MET A 105 -22.36 -10.84 3.20
N ALA A 106 -22.33 -10.61 4.52
CA ALA A 106 -23.35 -9.81 5.20
C ALA A 106 -23.44 -8.38 4.63
N MET A 107 -22.30 -7.75 4.35
CA MET A 107 -22.28 -6.44 3.68
C MET A 107 -22.86 -6.48 2.26
N SER A 108 -22.61 -7.56 1.51
CA SER A 108 -23.12 -7.69 0.14
C SER A 108 -24.64 -7.79 0.10
N GLN A 109 -25.24 -8.46 1.09
CA GLN A 109 -26.69 -8.58 1.25
C GLN A 109 -27.31 -7.29 1.80
N LYS A 110 -26.71 -6.69 2.83
CA LYS A 110 -27.27 -5.52 3.51
C LYS A 110 -27.07 -4.19 2.77
N LYS A 111 -25.97 -4.03 2.03
CA LYS A 111 -25.59 -2.75 1.41
C LYS A 111 -25.59 -2.81 -0.10
N HIS A 112 -24.73 -3.66 -0.67
CA HIS A 112 -24.61 -3.79 -2.12
C HIS A 112 -23.75 -4.99 -2.52
N LYS A 113 -24.18 -5.76 -3.52
CA LYS A 113 -23.51 -7.00 -3.99
C LYS A 113 -22.01 -6.86 -4.24
N LEU A 114 -21.56 -5.70 -4.72
CA LEU A 114 -20.15 -5.41 -5.00
C LEU A 114 -19.24 -5.42 -3.76
N PHE A 115 -19.78 -5.40 -2.53
CA PHE A 115 -18.99 -5.52 -1.30
C PHE A 115 -18.55 -6.94 -0.96
N LEU A 116 -19.01 -7.96 -1.69
CA LEU A 116 -18.48 -9.33 -1.57
C LEU A 116 -16.99 -9.37 -1.97
N THR A 117 -16.64 -8.62 -3.01
CA THR A 117 -15.28 -8.45 -3.50
C THR A 117 -14.48 -7.59 -2.52
N ARG A 118 -13.42 -8.16 -1.93
CA ARG A 118 -12.47 -7.40 -1.11
C ARG A 118 -11.76 -6.34 -1.96
N GLY A 119 -11.43 -5.18 -1.39
CA GLY A 119 -10.59 -4.19 -2.05
C GLY A 119 -10.92 -2.76 -1.67
N VAL A 120 -12.15 -2.36 -1.96
CA VAL A 120 -12.60 -0.98 -1.84
C VAL A 120 -12.78 -0.54 -0.39
N PRO A 121 -12.67 0.77 -0.10
CA PRO A 121 -13.07 1.31 1.20
C PRO A 121 -14.43 0.79 1.65
N GLY A 122 -14.47 0.32 2.90
CA GLY A 122 -15.59 -0.42 3.48
C GLY A 122 -15.31 -1.92 3.67
N THR A 123 -14.44 -2.50 2.85
CA THR A 123 -14.09 -3.94 2.93
C THR A 123 -12.96 -4.26 3.91
N HIS A 124 -12.32 -3.24 4.49
CA HIS A 124 -11.35 -3.39 5.56
C HIS A 124 -11.97 -3.13 6.95
N ASP A 125 -11.44 -3.81 7.96
CA ASP A 125 -11.71 -3.63 9.38
C ASP A 125 -10.92 -2.41 9.90
N THR A 126 -11.52 -1.23 9.72
CA THR A 126 -10.91 0.05 10.10
C THR A 126 -10.74 0.21 11.61
N HIS A 127 -11.57 -0.46 12.40
CA HIS A 127 -11.44 -0.45 13.85
C HIS A 127 -10.17 -1.19 14.27
N LEU A 128 -9.96 -2.42 13.76
CA LEU A 128 -8.74 -3.18 13.99
C LEU A 128 -7.49 -2.45 13.46
N MET A 129 -7.57 -1.82 12.28
CA MET A 129 -6.48 -0.98 11.75
C MET A 129 -6.09 0.14 12.73
N LYS A 130 -7.09 0.91 13.18
CA LYS A 130 -6.88 2.02 14.10
C LYS A 130 -6.30 1.56 15.43
N GLN A 131 -6.83 0.46 15.98
CA GLN A 131 -6.29 -0.12 17.22
C GLN A 131 -4.85 -0.58 17.06
N THR A 132 -4.51 -1.25 15.95
CA THR A 132 -3.14 -1.68 15.68
C THR A 132 -2.18 -0.50 15.58
N LEU A 133 -2.52 0.55 14.83
CA LEU A 133 -1.69 1.75 14.75
C LEU A 133 -1.51 2.41 16.12
N LYS A 134 -2.59 2.51 16.93
CA LYS A 134 -2.50 3.02 18.31
C LYS A 134 -1.58 2.18 19.20
N LYS A 135 -1.62 0.84 19.09
CA LYS A 135 -0.69 -0.05 19.82
C LYS A 135 0.77 0.21 19.44
N LEU A 136 1.04 0.43 18.15
CA LEU A 136 2.39 0.74 17.67
C LEU A 136 2.89 2.12 18.14
N LEU A 137 1.99 3.10 18.26
CA LEU A 137 2.29 4.45 18.75
C LEU A 137 2.39 4.55 20.29
N SER A 138 1.95 3.52 21.03
CA SER A 138 1.86 3.58 22.49
C SER A 138 3.22 3.82 23.15
N LYS A 139 3.27 4.74 24.13
CA LYS A 139 4.43 4.89 25.03
C LYS A 139 4.63 3.63 25.87
N LYS A 140 3.55 3.07 26.42
CA LYS A 140 3.50 1.78 27.12
C LYS A 140 3.31 0.64 26.12
N PHE A 141 4.28 0.46 25.22
CA PHE A 141 4.22 -0.59 24.20
C PHE A 141 4.17 -1.97 24.85
N LYS A 142 3.25 -2.83 24.39
CA LYS A 142 3.19 -4.25 24.76
C LYS A 142 3.26 -5.10 23.51
N PRO A 143 3.99 -6.23 23.52
CA PRO A 143 3.99 -7.16 22.40
C PRO A 143 2.57 -7.57 22.00
N PHE A 144 2.31 -7.62 20.70
CA PHE A 144 1.01 -8.03 20.18
C PHE A 144 1.14 -8.69 18.82
N TYR A 145 0.05 -9.31 18.37
CA TYR A 145 -0.01 -9.97 17.07
C TYR A 145 -0.64 -9.04 16.03
N LEU A 146 0.08 -8.80 14.96
CA LEU A 146 -0.37 -8.09 13.79
C LEU A 146 -1.19 -9.04 12.88
N PRO A 147 -2.42 -8.67 12.49
CA PRO A 147 -3.23 -9.46 11.58
C PRO A 147 -2.51 -9.82 10.28
N LYS A 148 -2.92 -10.93 9.69
CA LYS A 148 -2.44 -11.37 8.38
C LYS A 148 -3.63 -11.86 7.57
N PHE A 149 -3.74 -11.38 6.34
CA PHE A 149 -4.76 -11.83 5.40
C PHE A 149 -4.15 -12.75 4.35
N ASP A 150 -4.84 -13.86 4.05
CA ASP A 150 -4.43 -14.76 3.00
C ASP A 150 -5.39 -14.68 1.81
N LYS A 151 -4.90 -14.08 0.73
CA LYS A 151 -5.64 -13.88 -0.52
C LYS A 151 -5.99 -15.20 -1.22
N SER A 152 -5.28 -16.31 -0.93
CA SER A 152 -5.54 -17.61 -1.53
C SER A 152 -6.79 -18.27 -0.94
N ILE A 153 -7.07 -18.07 0.34
CA ILE A 153 -8.31 -18.51 0.98
C ILE A 153 -9.39 -17.41 1.01
N ASP A 154 -9.01 -16.18 0.63
CA ASP A 154 -9.89 -15.00 0.65
C ASP A 154 -10.40 -14.66 2.07
N ASP A 155 -9.56 -14.92 3.08
CA ASP A 155 -9.91 -14.68 4.48
C ASP A 155 -8.69 -14.31 5.35
N ARG A 156 -8.98 -13.78 6.54
CA ARG A 156 -7.98 -13.49 7.56
C ARG A 156 -7.50 -14.81 8.17
N LEU A 157 -6.19 -14.97 8.33
CA LEU A 157 -5.63 -16.13 9.00
C LEU A 157 -5.99 -16.14 10.49
N GLY A 158 -5.97 -17.33 11.11
CA GLY A 158 -6.13 -17.47 12.55
C GLY A 158 -4.99 -16.79 13.34
N LYS A 159 -5.26 -16.42 14.60
CA LYS A 159 -4.32 -15.67 15.47
C LYS A 159 -2.94 -16.34 15.59
N LYS A 160 -2.86 -17.67 15.53
CA LYS A 160 -1.59 -18.43 15.58
C LYS A 160 -0.65 -18.10 14.41
N SER A 161 -1.20 -17.70 13.26
CA SER A 161 -0.44 -17.35 12.05
C SER A 161 -0.19 -15.85 11.90
N TRP A 162 -0.63 -15.04 12.87
CA TRP A 162 -0.40 -13.60 12.88
C TRP A 162 1.06 -13.29 13.21
N LYS A 163 1.55 -12.15 12.72
CA LYS A 163 2.94 -11.76 12.94
C LYS A 163 3.09 -11.15 14.34
N LYS A 164 3.91 -11.76 15.20
CA LYS A 164 4.22 -11.19 16.52
C LYS A 164 5.13 -9.96 16.38
N ILE A 165 4.72 -8.82 16.95
CA ILE A 165 5.55 -7.62 17.09
C ILE A 165 6.03 -7.58 18.54
N VAL A 166 7.32 -7.81 18.75
CA VAL A 166 7.92 -7.98 20.09
C VAL A 166 8.62 -6.73 20.60
N LYS A 167 9.08 -5.85 19.70
CA LYS A 167 9.77 -4.60 20.05
C LYS A 167 9.00 -3.42 19.48
N LYS A 168 8.98 -2.31 20.23
CA LYS A 168 8.41 -1.05 19.75
C LYS A 168 9.18 -0.59 18.51
N PRO A 169 8.52 -0.26 17.40
CA PRO A 169 9.21 0.30 16.24
C PRO A 169 9.45 1.80 16.41
N GLN A 170 10.56 2.29 15.85
CA GLN A 170 10.75 3.72 15.59
C GLN A 170 9.97 4.14 14.35
N ILE A 171 9.92 3.29 13.33
CA ILE A 171 9.23 3.58 12.06
C ILE A 171 8.16 2.54 11.77
N VAL A 172 6.97 2.99 11.43
CA VAL A 172 5.90 2.15 10.87
C VAL A 172 5.69 2.53 9.42
N ILE A 173 5.86 1.60 8.48
CA ILE A 173 5.47 1.79 7.09
C ILE A 173 4.12 1.10 6.88
N PHE A 174 3.07 1.92 6.77
CA PHE A 174 1.71 1.48 6.48
C PHE A 174 1.43 1.67 5.00
N GLU A 175 1.43 0.56 4.25
CA GLU A 175 1.28 0.60 2.80
C GLU A 175 -0.11 0.14 2.33
N GLY A 176 -0.56 0.67 1.20
CA GLY A 176 -1.81 0.22 0.59
C GLY A 176 -2.24 1.09 -0.56
N TRP A 177 -3.14 0.58 -1.40
CA TRP A 177 -3.46 1.23 -2.67
C TRP A 177 -4.32 2.49 -2.51
N CYS A 178 -5.11 2.58 -1.44
CA CYS A 178 -5.98 3.71 -1.12
C CYS A 178 -5.54 4.45 0.15
N ILE A 179 -4.30 4.24 0.62
CA ILE A 179 -3.76 4.98 1.76
C ILE A 179 -3.80 6.48 1.45
N SER A 180 -4.36 7.25 2.38
CA SER A 180 -4.58 8.70 2.27
C SER A 180 -5.56 9.13 1.16
N ALA A 181 -6.30 8.22 0.52
CA ALA A 181 -7.35 8.63 -0.43
C ALA A 181 -8.40 9.54 0.23
N LYS A 182 -8.82 10.59 -0.48
CA LYS A 182 -9.87 11.52 -0.03
C LYS A 182 -11.23 11.13 -0.63
N PRO A 183 -12.36 11.43 0.04
CA PRO A 183 -13.66 11.29 -0.59
C PRO A 183 -13.82 12.27 -1.76
N GLN A 184 -14.57 11.88 -2.78
CA GLN A 184 -15.08 12.73 -3.85
C GLN A 184 -16.30 13.53 -3.37
N ASN A 185 -16.57 14.67 -4.03
CA ASN A 185 -17.82 15.39 -3.82
C ASN A 185 -19.01 14.63 -4.45
N SER A 186 -20.24 15.04 -4.12
CA SER A 186 -21.46 14.38 -4.60
C SER A 186 -21.59 14.41 -6.13
N ILE A 187 -21.22 15.52 -6.76
CA ILE A 187 -21.30 15.72 -8.21
C ILE A 187 -20.38 14.74 -8.95
N GLN A 188 -19.16 14.55 -8.47
CA GLN A 188 -18.19 13.59 -9.01
C GLN A 188 -18.66 12.12 -8.94
N LEU A 189 -19.62 11.81 -8.06
CA LEU A 189 -20.20 10.47 -7.93
C LEU A 189 -21.39 10.25 -8.87
N LEU A 190 -21.91 11.26 -9.57
CA LEU A 190 -23.08 11.10 -10.45
C LEU A 190 -22.75 10.26 -11.70
N ASN A 191 -21.57 10.45 -12.28
CA ASN A 191 -21.18 9.79 -13.51
C ASN A 191 -20.35 8.52 -13.24
N PRO A 192 -20.68 7.38 -13.87
CA PRO A 192 -19.84 6.19 -13.83
C PRO A 192 -18.49 6.40 -14.50
N VAL A 193 -17.42 5.89 -13.87
CA VAL A 193 -16.07 5.96 -14.46
C VAL A 193 -15.74 4.76 -15.33
N ASN A 194 -16.53 3.68 -15.24
CA ASN A 194 -16.31 2.44 -16.00
C ASN A 194 -17.58 1.58 -16.11
N LYS A 195 -17.43 0.44 -16.81
CA LYS A 195 -18.52 -0.51 -17.08
C LYS A 195 -19.10 -1.13 -15.80
N LEU A 196 -18.26 -1.43 -14.80
CA LEU A 196 -18.71 -1.99 -13.51
C LEU A 196 -19.73 -1.05 -12.85
N GLU A 197 -19.40 0.23 -12.71
CA GLU A 197 -20.32 1.17 -12.09
C GLU A 197 -21.58 1.40 -12.94
N LYS A 198 -21.41 1.55 -14.26
CA LYS A 198 -22.54 1.77 -15.19
C LYS A 198 -23.55 0.63 -15.17
N LYS A 199 -23.08 -0.63 -15.06
CA LYS A 199 -23.94 -1.82 -15.13
C LYS A 199 -24.40 -2.30 -13.75
N ASN A 200 -23.51 -2.29 -12.76
CA ASN A 200 -23.71 -2.96 -11.49
C ASN A 200 -23.99 -2.02 -10.31
N ASP A 201 -23.82 -0.70 -10.45
CA ASP A 201 -24.10 0.32 -9.42
C ASP A 201 -24.94 1.49 -9.98
N LYS A 202 -26.00 1.16 -10.73
CA LYS A 202 -26.86 2.17 -11.40
C LYS A 202 -27.43 3.21 -10.44
N ASN A 203 -27.76 2.78 -9.21
CA ASN A 203 -28.39 3.63 -8.19
C ASN A 203 -27.36 4.36 -7.30
N LEU A 204 -26.07 4.34 -7.65
CA LEU A 204 -24.97 5.01 -6.93
C LEU A 204 -24.70 4.48 -5.51
N ILE A 205 -25.39 3.44 -5.07
CA ILE A 205 -25.39 2.97 -3.69
C ILE A 205 -23.98 2.58 -3.25
N TRP A 206 -23.29 1.78 -4.09
CA TRP A 206 -21.97 1.27 -3.76
C TRP A 206 -20.93 2.38 -3.74
N ARG A 207 -20.86 3.22 -4.78
CA ARG A 207 -19.86 4.30 -4.82
C ARG A 207 -20.11 5.39 -3.79
N LYS A 208 -21.37 5.70 -3.44
CA LYS A 208 -21.70 6.60 -2.32
C LYS A 208 -21.22 6.00 -0.99
N GLU A 209 -21.44 4.71 -0.76
CA GLU A 209 -20.98 4.06 0.47
C GLU A 209 -19.45 3.96 0.55
N VAL A 210 -18.76 3.59 -0.54
CA VAL A 210 -17.29 3.62 -0.61
C VAL A 210 -16.76 5.01 -0.26
N ASN A 211 -17.39 6.05 -0.81
CA ASN A 211 -17.02 7.44 -0.53
C ASN A 211 -17.28 7.84 0.94
N ASN A 212 -18.41 7.41 1.50
CA ASN A 212 -18.75 7.63 2.91
C ASN A 212 -17.77 6.92 3.86
N GLN A 213 -17.30 5.73 3.51
CA GLN A 213 -16.25 5.02 4.25
C GLN A 213 -14.95 5.83 4.28
N LEU A 214 -14.55 6.42 3.13
CA LEU A 214 -13.40 7.34 3.07
C LEU A 214 -13.60 8.58 3.94
N LYS A 215 -14.79 9.19 3.88
CA LYS A 215 -15.16 10.40 4.65
C LYS A 215 -15.13 10.18 6.16
N LYS A 216 -15.55 8.99 6.62
CA LYS A 216 -15.70 8.65 8.05
C LYS A 216 -14.56 7.75 8.52
N ASN A 217 -14.70 6.45 8.33
CA ASN A 217 -13.90 5.43 9.01
C ASN A 217 -12.42 5.50 8.64
N TYR A 218 -12.10 5.63 7.36
CA TYR A 218 -10.70 5.66 6.88
C TYR A 218 -10.02 6.98 7.23
N LYS A 219 -10.75 8.11 7.20
CA LYS A 219 -10.24 9.41 7.67
C LYS A 219 -9.68 9.30 9.10
N SER A 220 -10.35 8.56 9.98
CA SER A 220 -9.89 8.39 11.36
C SER A 220 -8.59 7.57 11.50
N VAL A 221 -8.32 6.67 10.55
CA VAL A 221 -7.08 5.87 10.47
C VAL A 221 -5.97 6.72 9.85
N PHE A 222 -6.25 7.35 8.70
CA PHE A 222 -5.26 8.12 7.95
C PHE A 222 -4.80 9.39 8.65
N LYS A 223 -5.59 9.94 9.59
CA LYS A 223 -5.16 11.00 10.51
C LYS A 223 -3.95 10.65 11.37
N LEU A 224 -3.64 9.36 11.54
CA LEU A 224 -2.48 8.90 12.31
C LEU A 224 -1.18 8.90 11.48
N ILE A 225 -1.26 9.14 10.16
CA ILE A 225 -0.09 9.11 9.28
C ILE A 225 0.66 10.45 9.39
N ASP A 226 1.96 10.38 9.69
CA ASP A 226 2.83 11.55 9.86
C ASP A 226 3.39 12.06 8.54
N LYS A 227 3.77 11.16 7.62
CA LYS A 227 4.24 11.50 6.28
C LYS A 227 3.68 10.55 5.23
N LYS A 228 3.31 11.09 4.07
CA LYS A 228 2.61 10.38 3.01
C LYS A 228 3.44 10.38 1.74
N ILE A 229 3.79 9.19 1.28
CA ILE A 229 4.55 8.94 0.06
C ILE A 229 3.62 8.35 -0.99
N TYR A 230 3.61 8.90 -2.20
CA TYR A 230 2.81 8.40 -3.31
C TYR A 230 3.68 7.90 -4.46
N LEU A 231 3.43 6.65 -4.85
CA LEU A 231 3.95 6.03 -6.06
C LEU A 231 3.02 6.35 -7.23
N LYS A 232 3.34 7.45 -7.93
CA LYS A 232 2.51 7.98 -9.02
C LYS A 232 2.76 7.21 -10.32
N VAL A 233 1.72 6.54 -10.80
CA VAL A 233 1.72 5.92 -12.13
C VAL A 233 1.56 6.97 -13.23
N PRO A 234 2.00 6.70 -14.48
CA PRO A 234 1.81 7.63 -15.58
C PRO A 234 0.33 7.89 -15.86
N ASN A 235 -0.45 6.81 -15.92
CA ASN A 235 -1.91 6.82 -16.07
C ASN A 235 -2.50 5.45 -15.69
N PHE A 236 -3.82 5.35 -15.68
CA PHE A 236 -4.53 4.14 -15.26
C PHE A 236 -4.28 2.91 -16.16
N LYS A 237 -3.92 3.08 -17.45
CA LYS A 237 -3.63 1.95 -18.35
C LYS A 237 -2.47 1.09 -17.86
N TYR A 238 -1.48 1.70 -17.20
CA TYR A 238 -0.35 0.97 -16.61
C TYR A 238 -0.77 0.13 -15.41
N VAL A 239 -1.80 0.51 -14.66
CA VAL A 239 -2.33 -0.29 -13.54
C VAL A 239 -2.83 -1.65 -14.05
N PHE A 240 -3.53 -1.66 -15.19
CA PHE A 240 -3.92 -2.91 -15.85
C PHE A 240 -2.71 -3.75 -16.24
N LYS A 241 -1.76 -3.16 -16.98
CA LYS A 241 -0.53 -3.84 -17.45
C LYS A 241 0.21 -4.49 -16.28
N TRP A 242 0.42 -3.74 -15.21
CA TRP A 242 1.18 -4.18 -14.05
C TRP A 242 0.42 -5.17 -13.17
N ARG A 243 -0.91 -5.05 -13.09
CA ARG A 243 -1.73 -6.07 -12.44
C ARG A 243 -1.65 -7.41 -13.19
N LEU A 244 -1.63 -7.38 -14.52
CA LEU A 244 -1.48 -8.57 -15.35
C LEU A 244 -0.11 -9.25 -15.12
N LEU A 245 0.96 -8.47 -15.05
CA LEU A 245 2.30 -8.96 -14.69
C LEU A 245 2.33 -9.57 -13.27
N GLN A 246 1.66 -8.91 -12.31
CA GLN A 246 1.55 -9.43 -10.95
C GLN A 246 0.81 -10.78 -10.89
N GLU A 247 -0.27 -10.93 -11.66
CA GLU A 247 -1.04 -12.18 -11.70
C GLU A 247 -0.21 -13.33 -12.29
N LYS A 248 0.59 -13.06 -13.33
CA LYS A 248 1.57 -14.03 -13.87
C LYS A 248 2.57 -14.48 -12.81
N LYS A 249 3.08 -13.58 -11.97
CA LYS A 249 3.99 -13.92 -10.86
C LYS A 249 3.29 -14.78 -9.79
N LEU A 250 2.01 -14.51 -9.51
CA LEU A 250 1.23 -15.30 -8.57
C LEU A 250 1.02 -16.73 -9.09
N LYS A 251 0.71 -16.91 -10.38
CA LYS A 251 0.56 -18.22 -11.03
C LYS A 251 1.74 -19.15 -10.77
N LEU A 252 2.95 -18.62 -10.86
CA LEU A 252 4.19 -19.38 -10.65
C LEU A 252 4.42 -19.75 -9.19
N LYS A 253 3.99 -18.90 -8.24
CA LYS A 253 4.17 -19.13 -6.80
C LYS A 253 3.07 -19.98 -6.16
N SER A 254 1.84 -19.92 -6.67
CA SER A 254 0.68 -20.61 -6.09
C SER A 254 0.40 -21.99 -6.71
N ARG A 255 1.32 -22.53 -7.53
CA ARG A 255 1.12 -23.76 -8.32
C ARG A 255 -0.23 -23.76 -9.06
N GLY A 256 -0.64 -22.63 -9.63
CA GLY A 256 -1.88 -22.58 -10.41
C GLY A 256 -3.17 -22.27 -9.63
N LYS A 257 -3.20 -22.29 -8.29
CA LYS A 257 -4.45 -22.13 -7.55
C LYS A 257 -4.95 -20.67 -7.58
N LYS A 258 -6.21 -20.47 -8.02
CA LYS A 258 -6.99 -19.21 -8.08
C LYS A 258 -6.31 -18.07 -8.85
N ILE A 259 -6.10 -18.27 -10.15
CA ILE A 259 -5.55 -17.24 -11.05
C ILE A 259 -6.68 -16.56 -11.81
N MET A 260 -6.65 -15.23 -11.85
CA MET A 260 -7.58 -14.48 -12.69
C MET A 260 -7.17 -14.52 -14.16
N THR A 261 -8.14 -14.74 -15.04
CA THR A 261 -7.98 -14.55 -16.49
C THR A 261 -7.75 -13.06 -16.82
N LYS A 262 -7.29 -12.77 -18.04
CA LYS A 262 -7.10 -11.37 -18.49
C LYS A 262 -8.38 -10.54 -18.36
N ASP A 263 -9.54 -11.12 -18.64
CA ASP A 263 -10.82 -10.42 -18.53
C ASP A 263 -11.28 -10.27 -17.08
N GLN A 264 -11.08 -11.29 -16.24
CA GLN A 264 -11.29 -11.15 -14.80
C GLN A 264 -10.39 -10.06 -14.20
N ILE A 265 -9.16 -9.90 -14.68
CA ILE A 265 -8.28 -8.79 -14.28
C ILE A 265 -8.85 -7.44 -14.73
N LYS A 266 -9.38 -7.33 -15.94
CA LYS A 266 -10.02 -6.08 -16.43
C LYS A 266 -11.18 -5.69 -15.52
N GLU A 267 -12.04 -6.64 -15.17
CA GLU A 267 -13.16 -6.38 -14.26
C GLU A 267 -12.67 -6.05 -12.84
N PHE A 268 -11.67 -6.78 -12.35
CA PHE A 268 -11.10 -6.56 -11.03
C PHE A 268 -10.54 -5.14 -10.88
N ILE A 269 -9.77 -4.64 -11.84
CA ILE A 269 -9.20 -3.28 -11.75
C ILE A 269 -10.27 -2.18 -11.75
N MET A 270 -11.46 -2.42 -12.31
CA MET A 270 -12.55 -1.44 -12.34
C MET A 270 -13.01 -1.05 -10.93
N TYR A 271 -12.91 -1.96 -9.94
CA TYR A 271 -13.21 -1.65 -8.54
C TYR A 271 -12.31 -0.56 -7.97
N TYR A 272 -11.08 -0.44 -8.49
CA TYR A 272 -10.04 0.46 -7.97
C TYR A 272 -9.93 1.76 -8.76
N GLU A 273 -10.57 1.83 -9.93
CA GLU A 273 -10.35 2.87 -10.92
C GLU A 273 -10.73 4.27 -10.44
N ARG A 274 -11.93 4.44 -9.88
CA ARG A 274 -12.43 5.73 -9.39
C ARG A 274 -11.45 6.40 -8.43
N ILE A 275 -11.08 5.69 -7.37
CA ILE A 275 -10.16 6.20 -6.35
C ILE A 275 -8.76 6.40 -6.94
N THR A 276 -8.28 5.47 -7.77
CA THR A 276 -6.95 5.62 -8.39
C THR A 276 -6.88 6.88 -9.26
N ARG A 277 -7.91 7.15 -10.07
CA ARG A 277 -7.99 8.36 -10.90
C ARG A 277 -8.06 9.62 -10.05
N GLN A 278 -8.82 9.60 -8.96
CA GLN A 278 -8.86 10.74 -8.04
C GLN A 278 -7.48 11.03 -7.43
N MET A 279 -6.78 10.00 -6.94
CA MET A 279 -5.45 10.16 -6.36
C MET A 279 -4.42 10.65 -7.39
N LEU A 280 -4.57 10.27 -8.65
CA LEU A 280 -3.77 10.82 -9.75
C LEU A 280 -4.03 12.31 -10.03
N ASN A 281 -5.20 12.82 -9.65
CA ASN A 281 -5.58 14.21 -9.85
C ASN A 281 -5.24 15.09 -8.64
N ASP A 282 -5.41 14.57 -7.41
CA ASP A 282 -5.29 15.36 -6.18
C ASP A 282 -3.96 15.20 -5.42
N PHE A 283 -3.00 14.43 -5.97
CA PHE A 283 -1.79 14.05 -5.25
C PHE A 283 -1.01 15.24 -4.65
N ARG A 284 -0.90 16.35 -5.40
CA ARG A 284 -0.14 17.54 -4.99
C ARG A 284 -0.65 18.15 -3.68
N LYS A 285 -1.94 17.99 -3.38
CA LYS A 285 -2.59 18.55 -2.18
C LYS A 285 -2.72 17.52 -1.05
N ASN A 286 -2.13 16.34 -1.21
CA ASN A 286 -2.45 15.20 -0.35
C ASN A 286 -1.23 14.39 0.11
N PHE A 287 -0.14 14.42 -0.65
CA PHE A 287 1.08 13.67 -0.37
C PHE A 287 2.28 14.59 -0.21
N ASP A 288 3.08 14.34 0.81
CA ASP A 288 4.32 15.09 1.10
C ASP A 288 5.44 14.72 0.11
N VAL A 289 5.43 13.48 -0.40
CA VAL A 289 6.45 12.98 -1.34
C VAL A 289 5.77 12.24 -2.48
N VAL A 290 6.17 12.54 -3.72
CA VAL A 290 5.65 11.87 -4.91
C VAL A 290 6.79 11.35 -5.76
N LEU A 291 6.79 10.04 -5.96
CA LEU A 291 7.71 9.33 -6.83
C LEU A 291 7.00 8.97 -8.12
N LYS A 292 7.46 9.51 -9.25
CA LYS A 292 6.92 9.14 -10.57
C LYS A 292 7.54 7.83 -11.03
N ILE A 293 6.68 6.89 -11.42
CA ILE A 293 7.09 5.61 -11.98
C ILE A 293 6.90 5.66 -13.50
N ASP A 294 7.91 5.24 -14.27
CA ASP A 294 7.80 5.10 -15.72
C ASP A 294 7.19 3.76 -16.15
N SER A 295 7.11 3.52 -17.46
CA SER A 295 6.59 2.29 -18.05
C SER A 295 7.41 1.02 -17.73
N ASN A 296 8.66 1.20 -17.30
CA ASN A 296 9.63 0.16 -16.97
C ASN A 296 9.77 -0.06 -15.45
N HIS A 297 8.81 0.44 -14.66
CA HIS A 297 8.81 0.34 -13.19
C HIS A 297 10.00 1.05 -12.50
N LYS A 298 10.62 2.04 -13.15
CA LYS A 298 11.68 2.85 -12.54
C LYS A 298 11.12 4.16 -11.99
N PHE A 299 11.71 4.63 -10.91
CA PHE A 299 11.52 6.01 -10.50
C PHE A 299 12.27 6.93 -11.45
N THR A 300 11.58 7.97 -11.90
CA THR A 300 12.12 8.97 -12.83
C THR A 300 12.19 10.36 -12.23
N ASP A 301 11.38 10.63 -11.20
CA ASP A 301 11.29 11.95 -10.57
C ASP A 301 10.79 11.78 -9.13
N MET A 302 11.26 12.67 -8.26
CA MET A 302 10.83 12.78 -6.87
C MET A 302 10.54 14.24 -6.55
N LYS A 303 9.29 14.52 -6.15
CA LYS A 303 8.88 15.85 -5.71
C LYS A 303 8.42 15.83 -4.27
N LEU A 304 8.88 16.84 -3.51
CA LEU A 304 8.39 17.14 -2.18
C LEU A 304 7.32 18.23 -2.29
N TYR A 305 6.25 18.11 -1.51
CA TYR A 305 5.13 19.06 -1.42
C TYR A 305 4.87 19.42 0.03
#